data_AF-A0A829PMN9-F1
#
_entry.id   AF-A0A829PMN9-F1
#
_cell.length_a   1.000
_cell.length_b   1.000
_cell.length_c   1.000
_cell.angle_alpha   90.00
_cell.angle_beta   90.00
_cell.angle_gamma   90.00
#
_symmetry.space_group_name_H-M   'P 1'
#
loop_
_entity.id
_entity.type
_entity.pdbx_description
1 polymer ?
#
loop_
_entity_poly.entity_id
_entity_poly.type
_entity_poly.pdbx_seq_one_letter_code
_entity_poly.pdbx_strand_id
1 'polypeptide(L)'
;MVRIGPVAGTGTATAEYNLGATDLCEFMVFTGGMLQVCGDSFAGQGVGYGGWHSPVALRVDTESVPDATGVRHSGVLGTDRPLLADAAPPGFSQLPSGVVDINGTNWLLVAVTKNLVPQSTRLVKPDPFRAGWATVPGSVRPGDYEGGRQTQISGYYDPLWTQDSPKGWVYIVSDGFDRSHPAVLYRAKPDTFTDRATWQGWGVDAQGKGAWGRPPTPLWGDHLGEMSMKLVDGQAVLSYFNQTTGNVEVRVADSPTRLGAVPVTTVVNAGAWPAVADELPESWDNTLAQPYGGYIGPDSTLDRLSIYVSQWNTDSRDHAPYRVIEFAVNPLRAGVG
;
A
#
# COMPACT_ATOMS: atom_id res chain seq x y z
N MET A 1 -19.06 -2.21 -9.21
CA MET A 1 -17.99 -2.83 -8.39
C MET A 1 -18.46 -4.22 -8.02
N VAL A 2 -17.53 -5.18 -7.90
CA VAL A 2 -17.81 -6.58 -7.52
C VAL A 2 -16.68 -7.08 -6.63
N ARG A 3 -17.00 -7.74 -5.52
CA ARG A 3 -16.07 -8.51 -4.69
C ARG A 3 -15.70 -9.81 -5.43
N ILE A 4 -14.41 -10.01 -5.67
CA ILE A 4 -13.88 -11.25 -6.26
C ILE A 4 -13.77 -12.32 -5.16
N GLY A 5 -13.08 -12.01 -4.06
CA GLY A 5 -13.00 -12.92 -2.91
C GLY A 5 -11.74 -12.73 -2.07
N PRO A 6 -11.64 -13.43 -0.93
CA PRO A 6 -10.40 -13.52 -0.16
C PRO A 6 -9.28 -14.16 -0.98
N VAL A 7 -8.12 -13.52 -1.02
CA VAL A 7 -6.95 -13.99 -1.78
C VAL A 7 -5.76 -14.35 -0.89
N ALA A 8 -5.66 -13.79 0.31
CA ALA A 8 -4.62 -14.13 1.29
C ALA A 8 -5.13 -14.04 2.73
N GLY A 9 -4.53 -14.80 3.64
CA GLY A 9 -4.85 -14.80 5.08
C GLY A 9 -5.98 -15.75 5.44
N THR A 10 -6.79 -15.39 6.44
CA THR A 10 -7.81 -16.27 7.03
C THR A 10 -8.74 -16.88 5.97
N GLY A 11 -8.84 -18.21 5.99
CA GLY A 11 -9.71 -18.97 5.09
C GLY A 11 -9.20 -19.13 3.65
N THR A 12 -7.92 -18.82 3.38
CA THR A 12 -7.34 -18.89 2.04
C THR A 12 -6.25 -19.95 1.91
N ALA A 13 -5.81 -20.22 0.68
CA ALA A 13 -4.75 -21.17 0.37
C ALA A 13 -3.37 -20.76 0.92
N THR A 14 -3.18 -19.52 1.40
CA THR A 14 -1.90 -19.11 1.99
C THR A 14 -1.55 -19.91 3.25
N ALA A 15 -2.53 -20.56 3.89
CA ALA A 15 -2.31 -21.48 4.98
C ALA A 15 -1.37 -22.66 4.61
N GLU A 16 -1.32 -23.07 3.34
CA GLU A 16 -0.40 -24.09 2.84
C GLU A 16 1.07 -23.67 2.95
N TYR A 17 1.32 -22.36 3.03
CA TYR A 17 2.64 -21.76 3.23
C TYR A 17 2.92 -21.37 4.68
N ASN A 18 2.14 -21.90 5.63
CA ASN A 18 2.18 -21.52 7.05
C ASN A 18 1.89 -20.03 7.26
N LEU A 19 0.96 -19.49 6.46
CA LEU A 19 0.43 -18.13 6.54
C LEU A 19 -1.10 -18.18 6.58
N GLY A 20 -1.65 -18.55 7.73
CA GLY A 20 -3.09 -18.63 7.94
C GLY A 20 -3.77 -17.28 8.15
N ALA A 21 -3.03 -16.21 8.45
CA ALA A 21 -3.55 -14.86 8.62
C ALA A 21 -2.53 -13.82 8.17
N THR A 22 -2.93 -12.81 7.40
CA THR A 22 -2.02 -11.75 6.91
C THR A 22 -2.79 -10.52 6.44
N ASP A 23 -2.08 -9.39 6.32
CA ASP A 23 -2.61 -8.14 5.80
C ASP A 23 -1.66 -7.39 4.85
N LEU A 24 -2.13 -6.21 4.41
CA LEU A 24 -1.48 -5.25 3.51
C LEU A 24 -1.27 -5.82 2.10
N CYS A 25 -0.32 -6.72 1.93
CA CYS A 25 -0.02 -7.43 0.69
C CYS A 25 0.05 -6.52 -0.56
N GLU A 26 0.92 -5.50 -0.51
CA GLU A 26 1.18 -4.59 -1.63
C GLU A 26 1.94 -5.28 -2.76
N PHE A 27 1.56 -5.02 -4.02
CA PHE A 27 2.25 -5.58 -5.18
C PHE A 27 3.61 -4.92 -5.42
N MET A 28 4.62 -5.77 -5.59
CA MET A 28 5.95 -5.43 -6.09
C MET A 28 6.21 -6.24 -7.37
N VAL A 29 6.18 -5.56 -8.52
CA VAL A 29 6.41 -6.17 -9.84
C VAL A 29 7.88 -6.04 -10.22
N PHE A 30 8.48 -7.08 -10.77
CA PHE A 30 9.86 -7.08 -11.23
C PHE A 30 10.00 -7.89 -12.53
N THR A 31 11.16 -7.83 -13.18
CA THR A 31 11.41 -8.63 -14.38
C THR A 31 11.30 -10.13 -14.06
N GLY A 32 10.29 -10.79 -14.64
CA GLY A 32 10.07 -12.23 -14.48
C GLY A 32 9.10 -12.63 -13.36
N GLY A 33 8.44 -11.69 -12.68
CA GLY A 33 7.40 -12.03 -11.72
C GLY A 33 6.89 -10.87 -10.87
N MET A 34 6.13 -11.20 -9.84
CA MET A 34 5.69 -10.23 -8.84
C MET A 34 5.53 -10.89 -7.47
N LEU A 35 5.64 -10.08 -6.42
CA LEU A 35 5.34 -10.46 -5.05
C LEU A 35 4.18 -9.63 -4.52
N GLN A 36 3.48 -10.15 -3.53
CA GLN A 36 2.73 -9.35 -2.57
C GLN A 36 3.52 -9.27 -1.26
N VAL A 37 3.95 -8.07 -0.88
CA VAL A 37 4.67 -7.82 0.38
C VAL A 37 3.64 -7.51 1.46
N CYS A 38 3.49 -8.43 2.40
CA CYS A 38 2.46 -8.41 3.42
C CYS A 38 3.01 -7.94 4.77
N GLY A 39 2.13 -7.42 5.61
CA GLY A 39 2.48 -6.86 6.93
C GLY A 39 2.72 -7.93 7.98
N ASP A 40 2.04 -7.79 9.11
CA ASP A 40 2.11 -8.81 10.15
C ASP A 40 1.41 -10.07 9.62
N SER A 41 2.01 -11.23 9.88
CA SER A 41 1.46 -12.49 9.40
C SER A 41 1.66 -13.61 10.40
N PHE A 42 0.67 -14.51 10.45
CA PHE A 42 0.55 -15.53 11.47
C PHE A 42 0.32 -16.89 10.84
N ALA A 43 0.93 -17.92 11.43
CA ALA A 43 0.76 -19.30 10.98
C ALA A 43 -0.67 -19.84 11.17
N GLY A 44 -1.33 -19.43 12.25
CA GLY A 44 -2.72 -19.77 12.54
C GLY A 44 -3.71 -18.89 11.76
N GLN A 45 -5.01 -19.15 11.94
CA GLN A 45 -6.10 -18.51 11.17
C GLN A 45 -6.52 -17.12 11.69
N GLY A 46 -5.70 -16.47 12.52
CA GLY A 46 -6.00 -15.16 13.08
C GLY A 46 -4.77 -14.52 13.72
N VAL A 47 -4.89 -13.24 14.10
CA VAL A 47 -3.81 -12.47 14.73
C VAL A 47 -3.37 -13.11 16.04
N GLY A 48 -2.07 -13.37 16.18
CA GLY A 48 -1.47 -13.93 17.39
C GLY A 48 -1.51 -15.46 17.52
N TYR A 49 -2.03 -16.19 16.53
CA TYR A 49 -2.06 -17.65 16.55
C TYR A 49 -0.88 -18.24 15.76
N GLY A 50 -0.07 -19.07 16.42
CA GLY A 50 1.10 -19.71 15.80
C GLY A 50 2.30 -18.77 15.65
N GLY A 51 3.25 -19.14 14.78
CA GLY A 51 4.43 -18.30 14.50
C GLY A 51 4.05 -16.95 13.88
N TRP A 52 4.76 -15.89 14.29
CA TRP A 52 4.57 -14.52 13.79
C TRP A 52 5.75 -14.09 12.92
N HIS A 53 5.45 -13.51 11.77
CA HIS A 53 6.39 -12.99 10.78
C HIS A 53 6.03 -11.55 10.42
N SER A 54 7.04 -10.69 10.24
CA SER A 54 6.86 -9.25 9.98
C SER A 54 8.10 -8.67 9.29
N PRO A 55 8.08 -8.39 7.98
CA PRO A 55 7.07 -8.74 6.98
C PRO A 55 7.33 -10.11 6.30
N VAL A 56 6.40 -10.54 5.44
CA VAL A 56 6.56 -11.67 4.50
C VAL A 56 6.29 -11.23 3.06
N ALA A 57 6.73 -12.03 2.09
CA ALA A 57 6.46 -11.78 0.68
C ALA A 57 5.92 -13.05 -0.01
N LEU A 58 4.66 -13.01 -0.41
CA LEU A 58 4.01 -14.08 -1.17
C LEU A 58 4.41 -13.97 -2.65
N ARG A 59 4.83 -15.08 -3.26
CA ARG A 59 5.07 -15.17 -4.70
C ARG A 59 3.74 -15.34 -5.41
N VAL A 60 3.40 -14.42 -6.31
CA VAL A 60 2.13 -14.47 -7.05
C VAL A 60 2.33 -15.29 -8.32
N ASP A 61 1.38 -16.17 -8.61
CA ASP A 61 1.21 -16.77 -9.95
C ASP A 61 0.73 -15.69 -10.91
N THR A 62 1.61 -15.22 -11.81
CA THR A 62 1.30 -14.11 -12.70
C THR A 62 0.14 -14.40 -13.65
N GLU A 63 -0.13 -15.67 -13.96
CA GLU A 63 -1.24 -16.07 -14.83
C GLU A 63 -2.60 -15.94 -14.12
N SER A 64 -2.62 -15.89 -12.79
CA SER A 64 -3.83 -15.72 -11.99
C SER A 64 -4.30 -14.27 -11.86
N VAL A 65 -3.43 -13.29 -12.11
CA VAL A 65 -3.75 -11.87 -11.91
C VAL A 65 -4.95 -11.40 -12.76
N PRO A 66 -5.05 -11.72 -14.07
CA PRO A 66 -6.22 -11.34 -14.86
C PRO A 66 -7.45 -12.25 -14.62
N ASP A 67 -7.34 -13.27 -13.79
CA ASP A 67 -8.40 -14.25 -13.55
C ASP A 67 -9.55 -13.64 -12.72
N ALA A 68 -10.80 -13.94 -13.09
CA ALA A 68 -11.97 -13.49 -12.35
C ALA A 68 -12.15 -14.22 -11.00
N THR A 69 -11.32 -15.23 -10.71
CA THR A 69 -11.31 -15.97 -9.43
C THR A 69 -10.29 -15.43 -8.41
N GLY A 70 -9.49 -14.45 -8.80
CA GLY A 70 -8.50 -13.77 -7.96
C GLY A 70 -7.12 -14.41 -7.96
N VAL A 71 -6.16 -13.69 -7.38
CA VAL A 71 -4.74 -14.10 -7.40
C VAL A 71 -4.47 -15.38 -6.60
N ARG A 72 -3.54 -16.17 -7.13
CA ARG A 72 -2.99 -17.37 -6.49
C ARG A 72 -1.53 -17.16 -6.14
N HIS A 73 -1.06 -17.89 -5.13
CA HIS A 73 0.33 -17.84 -4.68
C HIS A 73 1.05 -19.16 -4.92
N SER A 74 2.31 -19.08 -5.30
CA SER A 74 3.19 -20.23 -5.60
C SER A 74 4.31 -20.42 -4.57
N GLY A 75 4.35 -19.59 -3.53
CA GLY A 75 5.33 -19.69 -2.47
C GLY A 75 5.40 -18.44 -1.60
N VAL A 76 6.32 -18.45 -0.64
CA VAL A 76 6.54 -17.37 0.32
C VAL A 76 8.03 -17.17 0.60
N LEU A 77 8.42 -15.94 0.89
CA LEU A 77 9.67 -15.56 1.53
C LEU A 77 9.38 -14.91 2.88
N GLY A 78 10.24 -15.08 3.89
CA GLY A 78 10.08 -14.41 5.18
C GLY A 78 9.58 -15.29 6.32
N THR A 79 9.22 -16.56 6.04
CA THR A 79 8.69 -17.50 7.03
C THR A 79 9.77 -18.43 7.60
N ASP A 80 10.72 -18.88 6.79
CA ASP A 80 11.86 -19.73 7.17
C ASP A 80 13.05 -18.92 7.70
N ARG A 81 13.25 -17.73 7.12
CA ARG A 81 14.25 -16.73 7.49
C ARG A 81 13.64 -15.33 7.35
N PRO A 82 14.07 -14.34 8.18
CA PRO A 82 13.54 -12.98 8.09
C PRO A 82 13.64 -12.39 6.68
N LEU A 83 12.56 -11.79 6.20
CA LEU A 83 12.54 -11.15 4.88
C LEU A 83 13.54 -9.99 4.80
N LEU A 84 13.72 -9.26 5.89
CA LEU A 84 14.62 -8.12 6.03
C LEU A 84 15.92 -8.54 6.75
N ALA A 85 17.06 -7.97 6.34
CA ALA A 85 18.35 -8.25 6.97
C ALA A 85 18.44 -7.73 8.41
N ASP A 86 17.88 -6.54 8.66
CA ASP A 86 17.87 -5.93 9.98
C ASP A 86 16.63 -6.38 10.78
N ALA A 87 16.86 -6.77 12.03
CA ALA A 87 15.81 -7.11 12.97
C ALA A 87 15.21 -5.86 13.64
N ALA A 88 13.92 -5.90 13.93
CA ALA A 88 13.30 -4.95 14.85
C ALA A 88 13.59 -5.31 16.32
N PRO A 89 13.49 -4.34 17.24
CA PRO A 89 13.49 -4.64 18.67
C PRO A 89 12.36 -5.62 19.06
N PRO A 90 12.52 -6.43 20.11
CA PRO A 90 11.46 -7.32 20.57
C PRO A 90 10.15 -6.58 20.84
N GLY A 91 9.04 -7.11 20.31
CA GLY A 91 7.70 -6.53 20.44
C GLY A 91 7.39 -5.37 19.48
N PHE A 92 8.21 -5.17 18.45
CA PHE A 92 7.99 -4.20 17.38
C PHE A 92 7.72 -4.95 16.07
N SER A 93 6.85 -4.38 15.23
CA SER A 93 6.61 -4.89 13.87
C SER A 93 7.53 -4.18 12.87
N GLN A 94 7.79 -4.84 11.73
CA GLN A 94 8.39 -4.22 10.55
C GLN A 94 7.39 -4.30 9.40
N LEU A 95 6.71 -3.19 9.12
CA LEU A 95 5.58 -3.18 8.20
C LEU A 95 5.98 -2.56 6.85
N PRO A 96 5.54 -3.15 5.72
CA PRO A 96 5.70 -2.53 4.42
C PRO A 96 4.88 -1.24 4.42
N SER A 97 5.56 -0.16 4.04
CA SER A 97 5.05 1.20 4.13
C SER A 97 5.09 1.90 2.78
N GLY A 98 5.03 1.13 1.70
CA GLY A 98 5.07 1.62 0.32
C GLY A 98 6.13 0.96 -0.55
N VAL A 99 5.74 0.59 -1.77
CA VAL A 99 6.65 0.15 -2.84
C VAL A 99 6.67 1.16 -3.98
N VAL A 100 7.87 1.53 -4.43
CA VAL A 100 8.08 2.35 -5.63
C VAL A 100 9.00 1.62 -6.60
N ASP A 101 8.52 1.38 -7.81
CA ASP A 101 9.37 0.96 -8.93
C ASP A 101 9.91 2.18 -9.67
N ILE A 102 11.22 2.20 -9.88
CA ILE A 102 11.92 3.21 -10.66
C ILE A 102 12.72 2.49 -11.72
N ASN A 103 12.19 2.46 -12.94
CA ASN A 103 12.85 1.88 -14.11
C ASN A 103 13.24 0.39 -13.88
N GLY A 104 12.30 -0.42 -13.37
CA GLY A 104 12.49 -1.85 -13.09
C GLY A 104 13.28 -2.13 -11.80
N THR A 105 13.61 -1.10 -11.04
CA THR A 105 14.24 -1.20 -9.73
C THR A 105 13.23 -0.84 -8.65
N ASN A 106 12.83 -1.86 -7.88
CA ASN A 106 11.97 -1.68 -6.71
C ASN A 106 12.73 -1.15 -5.50
N TRP A 107 12.06 -0.29 -4.76
CA TRP A 107 12.42 0.19 -3.43
C TRP A 107 11.22 0.01 -2.50
N LEU A 108 11.46 -0.58 -1.33
CA LEU A 108 10.44 -0.76 -0.30
C LEU A 108 10.75 0.20 0.85
N LEU A 109 9.78 1.01 1.27
CA LEU A 109 9.85 1.68 2.56
C LEU A 109 9.36 0.70 3.64
N VAL A 110 10.15 0.54 4.70
CA VAL A 110 9.76 -0.23 5.89
C VAL A 110 9.61 0.71 7.06
N ALA A 111 8.48 0.61 7.76
CA ALA A 111 8.26 1.24 9.05
C ALA A 111 8.49 0.25 10.19
N VAL A 112 9.36 0.61 11.14
CA VAL A 112 9.49 -0.10 12.41
C VAL A 112 8.53 0.53 13.40
N THR A 113 7.54 -0.23 13.85
CA THR A 113 6.42 0.31 14.64
C THR A 113 6.35 -0.35 16.02
N LYS A 114 5.83 0.39 17.00
CA LYS A 114 5.41 -0.15 18.30
C LYS A 114 3.97 0.21 18.51
N ASN A 115 3.09 -0.79 18.63
CA ASN A 115 1.63 -0.58 18.68
C ASN A 115 1.15 0.31 17.51
N LEU A 116 1.64 0.01 16.29
CA LEU A 116 1.38 0.77 15.06
C LEU A 116 1.95 2.20 15.00
N VAL A 117 2.53 2.73 16.08
CA VAL A 117 3.19 4.04 16.07
C VAL A 117 4.60 3.93 15.47
N PRO A 118 4.92 4.65 14.38
CA PRO A 118 6.24 4.60 13.75
C PRO A 118 7.34 5.10 14.68
N GLN A 119 8.42 4.33 14.77
CA GLN A 119 9.60 4.65 15.59
C GLN A 119 10.78 5.01 14.70
N SER A 120 10.90 4.33 13.56
CA SER A 120 11.84 4.67 12.50
C SER A 120 11.34 4.14 11.16
N THR A 121 11.87 4.69 10.07
CA THR A 121 11.65 4.19 8.72
C THR A 121 12.95 4.10 7.95
N ARG A 122 13.01 3.20 6.97
CA ARG A 122 14.16 3.06 6.08
C ARG A 122 13.75 2.52 4.73
N LEU A 123 14.49 2.88 3.70
CA LEU A 123 14.37 2.23 2.40
C LEU A 123 15.15 0.92 2.43
N VAL A 124 14.58 -0.10 1.81
CA VAL A 124 15.15 -1.42 1.66
C VAL A 124 15.25 -1.71 0.17
N LYS A 125 16.31 -2.42 -0.24
CA LYS A 125 16.49 -2.93 -1.59
C LYS A 125 16.02 -4.39 -1.64
N PRO A 126 14.84 -4.68 -2.23
CA PRO A 126 14.33 -6.04 -2.30
C PRO A 126 15.13 -6.93 -3.26
N ASP A 127 15.30 -8.21 -2.90
CA ASP A 127 15.70 -9.30 -3.80
C ASP A 127 14.51 -10.26 -3.93
N PRO A 128 13.80 -10.27 -5.07
CA PRO A 128 12.57 -11.05 -5.17
C PRO A 128 12.77 -12.56 -5.09
N PHE A 129 14.01 -13.06 -5.16
CA PHE A 129 14.31 -14.47 -5.15
C PHE A 129 14.77 -14.98 -3.77
N ARG A 130 15.16 -14.09 -2.86
CA ARG A 130 15.79 -14.46 -1.58
C ARG A 130 15.39 -13.49 -0.47
N ALA A 131 15.16 -14.03 0.73
CA ALA A 131 15.03 -13.24 1.95
C ALA A 131 16.39 -12.66 2.41
N GLY A 132 16.36 -11.70 3.34
CA GLY A 132 17.52 -10.95 3.82
C GLY A 132 17.73 -9.62 3.08
N TRP A 133 16.65 -8.92 2.74
CA TRP A 133 16.70 -7.66 2.00
C TRP A 133 17.43 -6.58 2.79
N ALA A 134 18.39 -5.95 2.13
CA ALA A 134 19.31 -5.02 2.77
C ALA A 134 18.71 -3.61 2.87
N THR A 135 18.92 -2.97 4.01
CA THR A 135 18.67 -1.54 4.18
C THR A 135 19.55 -0.73 3.23
N VAL A 136 18.96 0.25 2.56
CA VAL A 136 19.69 1.19 1.72
C VAL A 136 20.53 2.11 2.62
N PRO A 137 21.85 2.18 2.43
CA PRO A 137 22.73 3.01 3.26
C PRO A 137 22.26 4.47 3.33
N GLY A 138 22.24 5.05 4.52
CA GLY A 138 21.85 6.46 4.74
C GLY A 138 20.34 6.75 4.63
N SER A 139 19.49 5.75 4.40
CA SER A 139 18.03 5.96 4.23
C SER A 139 17.22 5.95 5.54
N VAL A 140 17.83 5.52 6.64
CA VAL A 140 17.19 5.46 7.96
C VAL A 140 16.80 6.87 8.42
N ARG A 141 15.57 7.03 8.90
CA ARG A 141 15.04 8.25 9.50
C ARG A 141 14.24 7.91 10.77
N PRO A 142 14.21 8.81 11.77
CA PRO A 142 13.33 8.65 12.92
C PRO A 142 11.85 8.74 12.50
N GLY A 143 10.94 8.23 13.34
CA GLY A 143 9.50 8.24 13.08
C GLY A 143 8.89 9.65 12.96
N ASP A 144 9.56 10.68 13.47
CA ASP A 144 9.15 12.08 13.40
C ASP A 144 9.81 12.86 12.24
N TYR A 145 10.53 12.19 11.34
CA TYR A 145 11.15 12.85 10.18
C TYR A 145 10.09 13.54 9.31
N GLU A 146 10.38 14.77 8.89
CA GLU A 146 9.42 15.67 8.24
C GLU A 146 8.14 15.88 9.07
N GLY A 147 8.25 15.83 10.41
CA GLY A 147 7.09 15.90 11.31
C GLY A 147 6.21 14.65 11.27
N GLY A 148 6.74 13.49 10.87
CA GLY A 148 6.03 12.21 10.83
C GLY A 148 5.30 11.91 9.51
N ARG A 149 5.23 12.87 8.58
CA ARG A 149 4.51 12.76 7.30
C ARG A 149 5.19 11.91 6.22
N GLN A 150 6.35 11.34 6.53
CA GLN A 150 7.10 10.44 5.64
C GLN A 150 7.34 9.08 6.29
N THR A 151 6.35 8.58 7.03
CA THR A 151 6.44 7.23 7.59
C THR A 151 5.73 6.19 6.74
N GLN A 152 4.86 6.62 5.81
CA GLN A 152 4.29 5.82 4.74
C GLN A 152 4.27 6.57 3.42
N ILE A 153 4.52 5.85 2.33
CA ILE A 153 4.62 6.37 0.98
C ILE A 153 3.88 5.48 -0.01
N SER A 154 3.56 6.03 -1.17
CA SER A 154 3.32 5.25 -2.39
C SER A 154 3.64 6.12 -3.60
N GLY A 155 3.93 5.52 -4.76
CA GLY A 155 4.34 6.32 -5.89
C GLY A 155 4.58 5.56 -7.18
N TYR A 156 4.75 6.36 -8.24
CA TYR A 156 5.10 5.86 -9.57
C TYR A 156 6.22 6.72 -10.18
N TYR A 157 6.97 6.08 -11.08
CA TYR A 157 7.97 6.74 -11.90
C TYR A 157 7.37 7.16 -13.24
N ASP A 158 7.53 8.43 -13.57
CA ASP A 158 7.19 9.03 -14.86
C ASP A 158 8.49 9.36 -15.61
N PRO A 159 8.84 8.64 -16.69
CA PRO A 159 10.08 8.83 -17.43
C PRO A 159 10.08 10.07 -18.34
N LEU A 160 9.00 10.87 -18.36
CA LEU A 160 8.92 12.04 -19.23
C LEU A 160 9.99 13.08 -18.90
N TRP A 161 10.81 13.40 -19.90
CA TRP A 161 11.87 14.39 -19.79
C TRP A 161 11.33 15.76 -19.37
N THR A 162 11.99 16.39 -18.39
CA THR A 162 11.86 17.83 -18.13
C THR A 162 13.24 18.46 -18.02
N GLN A 163 13.33 19.79 -18.19
CA GLN A 163 14.58 20.52 -17.99
C GLN A 163 15.18 20.28 -16.59
N ASP A 164 14.33 20.25 -15.57
CA ASP A 164 14.76 20.06 -14.18
C ASP A 164 15.11 18.60 -13.84
N SER A 165 14.49 17.64 -14.52
CA SER A 165 14.79 16.21 -14.39
C SER A 165 14.77 15.52 -15.75
N PRO A 166 15.92 15.49 -16.45
CA PRO A 166 16.02 14.86 -17.78
C PRO A 166 15.72 13.36 -17.80
N LYS A 167 15.78 12.69 -16.65
CA LYS A 167 15.42 11.28 -16.48
C LYS A 167 13.97 11.10 -15.97
N GLY A 168 13.14 12.14 -16.01
CA GLY A 168 11.79 12.08 -15.48
C GLY A 168 11.72 12.20 -13.95
N TRP A 169 10.53 12.00 -13.40
CA TRP A 169 10.21 12.24 -11.99
C TRP A 169 9.64 11.00 -11.33
N VAL A 170 9.94 10.81 -10.06
CA VAL A 170 9.23 9.88 -9.19
C VAL A 170 8.23 10.70 -8.40
N TYR A 171 6.94 10.47 -8.57
CA TYR A 171 5.88 11.12 -7.81
C TYR A 171 5.50 10.25 -6.62
N ILE A 172 5.41 10.86 -5.44
CA ILE A 172 5.30 10.15 -4.17
C ILE A 172 4.21 10.80 -3.34
N VAL A 173 3.12 10.09 -3.09
CA VAL A 173 2.19 10.44 -2.03
C VAL A 173 2.75 9.92 -0.71
N SER A 174 2.56 10.68 0.36
CA SER A 174 3.17 10.37 1.66
C SER A 174 2.30 10.89 2.81
N ASP A 175 2.27 10.15 3.90
CA ASP A 175 1.55 10.47 5.13
C ASP A 175 2.23 9.85 6.37
N GLY A 176 1.49 9.84 7.48
CA GLY A 176 1.84 9.11 8.69
C GLY A 176 1.28 7.69 8.63
N PHE A 177 2.10 6.65 8.82
CA PHE A 177 1.64 5.24 8.82
C PHE A 177 0.56 4.97 9.89
N ASP A 178 0.57 5.71 11.00
CA ASP A 178 -0.46 5.69 12.04
C ASP A 178 -1.69 6.54 11.69
N ARG A 179 -1.78 7.03 10.45
CA ARG A 179 -2.87 7.84 9.88
C ARG A 179 -3.05 9.19 10.60
N SER A 180 -2.02 9.64 11.32
CA SER A 180 -2.04 10.90 12.07
C SER A 180 -2.01 12.16 11.20
N HIS A 181 -1.76 12.03 9.90
CA HIS A 181 -1.58 13.13 8.97
C HIS A 181 -2.42 12.96 7.69
N PRO A 182 -2.93 14.04 7.10
CA PRO A 182 -3.40 14.03 5.72
C PRO A 182 -2.28 13.72 4.74
N ALA A 183 -2.64 13.18 3.58
CA ALA A 183 -1.67 12.92 2.52
C ALA A 183 -1.10 14.21 1.91
N VAL A 184 0.21 14.20 1.72
CA VAL A 184 0.97 15.22 1.01
C VAL A 184 1.67 14.61 -0.21
N LEU A 185 2.09 15.46 -1.12
CA LEU A 185 2.73 15.04 -2.37
C LEU A 185 4.18 15.55 -2.44
N TYR A 186 5.06 14.66 -2.87
CA TYR A 186 6.45 14.93 -3.18
C TYR A 186 6.77 14.49 -4.61
N ARG A 187 7.89 15.01 -5.13
CA ARG A 187 8.58 14.42 -6.27
C ARG A 187 10.08 14.31 -6.01
N ALA A 188 10.72 13.32 -6.62
CA ALA A 188 12.17 13.12 -6.54
C ALA A 188 12.76 12.81 -7.91
N LYS A 189 14.04 13.12 -8.09
CA LYS A 189 14.79 12.62 -9.25
C LYS A 189 15.09 11.12 -9.04
N PRO A 190 15.05 10.29 -10.08
CA PRO A 190 15.34 8.85 -9.96
C PRO A 190 16.67 8.56 -9.26
N ASP A 191 17.72 9.30 -9.62
CA ASP A 191 19.08 9.07 -9.09
C ASP A 191 19.26 9.49 -7.63
N THR A 192 18.38 10.33 -7.08
CA THR A 192 18.45 10.81 -5.68
C THR A 192 17.29 10.35 -4.82
N PHE A 193 16.40 9.51 -5.36
CA PHE A 193 15.18 9.04 -4.67
C PHE A 193 15.48 8.48 -3.27
N THR A 194 16.58 7.75 -3.10
CA THR A 194 16.92 7.11 -1.83
C THR A 194 17.31 8.09 -0.72
N ASP A 195 17.70 9.32 -1.08
CA ASP A 195 17.89 10.40 -0.13
C ASP A 195 16.63 11.26 -0.05
N ARG A 196 15.81 10.96 0.95
CA ARG A 196 14.54 11.64 1.21
C ARG A 196 14.69 13.13 1.53
N ALA A 197 15.89 13.60 1.86
CA ALA A 197 16.14 15.03 2.04
C ALA A 197 16.13 15.80 0.70
N THR A 198 16.25 15.11 -0.43
CA THR A 198 16.23 15.72 -1.77
C THR A 198 14.82 15.86 -2.36
N TRP A 199 13.81 15.29 -1.69
CA TRP A 199 12.43 15.27 -2.19
C TRP A 199 11.82 16.66 -2.17
N GLN A 200 11.16 17.03 -3.28
CA GLN A 200 10.51 18.33 -3.44
C GLN A 200 9.03 18.21 -3.09
N GLY A 201 8.60 18.90 -2.04
CA GLY A 201 7.18 18.96 -1.67
C GLY A 201 6.37 19.78 -2.67
N TRP A 202 5.12 19.38 -2.89
CA TRP A 202 4.09 20.19 -3.54
C TRP A 202 3.36 21.03 -2.49
N GLY A 203 3.47 22.35 -2.59
CA GLY A 203 2.85 23.28 -1.64
C GLY A 203 2.00 24.33 -2.34
N VAL A 204 0.82 24.58 -1.79
CA VAL A 204 -0.12 25.62 -2.22
C VAL A 204 -0.02 26.82 -1.28
N ASP A 205 0.18 28.03 -1.82
CA ASP A 205 0.20 29.25 -1.00
C ASP A 205 -1.21 29.75 -0.64
N ALA A 206 -1.28 30.80 0.18
CA ALA A 206 -2.54 31.39 0.62
C ALA A 206 -3.42 31.95 -0.52
N GLN A 207 -2.86 32.13 -1.73
CA GLN A 207 -3.58 32.56 -2.93
C GLN A 207 -4.03 31.38 -3.80
N GLY A 208 -3.82 30.14 -3.36
CA GLY A 208 -4.21 28.94 -4.09
C GLY A 208 -3.21 28.55 -5.20
N LYS A 209 -2.03 29.19 -5.27
CA LYS A 209 -1.03 28.87 -6.29
C LYS A 209 -0.12 27.74 -5.80
N GLY A 210 -0.15 26.60 -6.50
CA GLY A 210 0.71 25.45 -6.24
C GLY A 210 2.10 25.58 -6.87
N ALA A 211 3.14 25.11 -6.17
CA ALA A 211 4.47 24.93 -6.73
C ALA A 211 5.25 23.81 -6.02
N TRP A 212 6.19 23.22 -6.76
CA TRP A 212 7.16 22.26 -6.24
C TRP A 212 8.29 22.96 -5.47
N GLY A 213 8.93 22.24 -4.55
CA GLY A 213 10.04 22.74 -3.72
C GLY A 213 9.58 23.63 -2.57
N ARG A 214 8.27 23.64 -2.28
CA ARG A 214 7.69 24.33 -1.13
C ARG A 214 7.47 23.34 0.02
N PRO A 215 7.32 23.83 1.26
CA PRO A 215 6.77 23.00 2.34
C PRO A 215 5.45 22.38 1.86
N PRO A 216 5.31 21.05 1.94
CA PRO A 216 4.17 20.36 1.36
C PRO A 216 2.88 20.70 2.12
N THR A 217 1.81 20.95 1.38
CA THR A 217 0.46 21.16 1.91
C THR A 217 -0.39 19.91 1.66
N PRO A 218 -1.36 19.59 2.54
CA PRO A 218 -2.30 18.49 2.31
C PRO A 218 -2.96 18.57 0.93
N LEU A 219 -3.11 17.43 0.26
CA LEU A 219 -3.86 17.35 -1.00
C LEU A 219 -5.36 17.61 -0.76
N TRP A 220 -5.89 17.13 0.36
CA TRP A 220 -7.21 17.46 0.94
C TRP A 220 -7.17 17.22 2.46
N GLY A 221 -8.29 17.44 3.17
CA GLY A 221 -8.31 17.48 4.63
C GLY A 221 -8.44 16.14 5.36
N ASP A 222 -8.76 15.04 4.66
CA ASP A 222 -9.00 13.75 5.32
C ASP A 222 -7.69 13.09 5.75
N HIS A 223 -7.79 12.23 6.75
CA HIS A 223 -6.70 11.40 7.23
C HIS A 223 -6.73 10.04 6.54
N LEU A 224 -5.62 9.65 5.92
CA LEU A 224 -5.54 8.46 5.08
C LEU A 224 -4.55 7.46 5.67
N GLY A 225 -4.57 6.25 5.12
CA GLY A 225 -3.54 5.24 5.34
C GLY A 225 -3.52 4.20 4.24
N GLU A 226 -2.47 3.37 4.29
CA GLU A 226 -2.23 2.21 3.43
C GLU A 226 -2.48 2.52 1.95
N MET A 227 -1.81 3.57 1.49
CA MET A 227 -1.99 4.14 0.16
C MET A 227 -1.32 3.30 -0.93
N SER A 228 -1.92 3.33 -2.12
CA SER A 228 -1.35 2.81 -3.36
C SER A 228 -1.56 3.83 -4.49
N MET A 229 -0.49 4.48 -4.93
CA MET A 229 -0.48 5.37 -6.08
C MET A 229 0.24 4.72 -7.25
N LYS A 230 -0.44 4.58 -8.39
CA LYS A 230 0.11 4.01 -9.64
C LYS A 230 -0.25 4.90 -10.83
N LEU A 231 0.55 4.80 -11.89
CA LEU A 231 0.19 5.35 -13.20
C LEU A 231 -0.60 4.27 -13.96
N VAL A 232 -1.89 4.50 -14.19
CA VAL A 232 -2.80 3.55 -14.87
C VAL A 232 -3.41 4.25 -16.07
N ASP A 233 -3.22 3.68 -17.27
CA ASP A 233 -3.63 4.26 -18.55
C ASP A 233 -3.24 5.75 -18.71
N GLY A 234 -2.06 6.12 -18.22
CA GLY A 234 -1.55 7.49 -18.27
C GLY A 234 -2.19 8.46 -17.27
N GLN A 235 -2.98 7.99 -16.31
CA GLN A 235 -3.56 8.78 -15.22
C GLN A 235 -2.94 8.41 -13.88
N ALA A 236 -2.77 9.40 -13.00
CA ALA A 236 -2.45 9.16 -11.60
C ALA A 236 -3.69 8.59 -10.90
N VAL A 237 -3.59 7.34 -10.45
CA VAL A 237 -4.62 6.66 -9.67
C VAL A 237 -4.12 6.44 -8.26
N LEU A 238 -4.86 6.95 -7.29
CA LEU A 238 -4.57 6.80 -5.87
C LEU A 238 -5.73 6.04 -5.22
N SER A 239 -5.43 4.86 -4.65
CA SER A 239 -6.31 4.13 -3.76
C SER A 239 -5.77 4.16 -2.34
N TYR A 240 -6.65 4.23 -1.34
CA TYR A 240 -6.28 4.42 0.05
C TYR A 240 -7.42 4.04 0.98
N PHE A 241 -7.07 3.74 2.24
CA PHE A 241 -8.02 3.74 3.34
C PHE A 241 -8.22 5.16 3.85
N ASN A 242 -9.47 5.59 3.98
CA ASN A 242 -9.85 6.89 4.52
C ASN A 242 -10.27 6.72 5.99
N GLN A 243 -9.42 7.13 6.93
CA GLN A 243 -9.73 7.04 8.36
C GLN A 243 -10.90 7.94 8.76
N THR A 244 -11.10 9.06 8.05
CA THR A 244 -12.18 10.00 8.33
C THR A 244 -13.56 9.39 8.04
N THR A 245 -13.68 8.57 6.99
CA THR A 245 -14.95 7.93 6.58
C THR A 245 -15.04 6.45 6.97
N GLY A 246 -13.91 5.79 7.20
CA GLY A 246 -13.78 4.34 7.35
C GLY A 246 -13.75 3.57 6.02
N ASN A 247 -13.83 4.24 4.88
CA ASN A 247 -13.97 3.61 3.58
C ASN A 247 -12.61 3.28 2.94
N VAL A 248 -12.63 2.39 1.94
CA VAL A 248 -11.55 2.34 0.94
C VAL A 248 -12.01 3.09 -0.29
N GLU A 249 -11.16 4.00 -0.77
CA GLU A 249 -11.51 4.98 -1.79
C GLU A 249 -10.48 4.99 -2.92
N VAL A 250 -10.91 5.48 -4.08
CA VAL A 250 -10.07 5.69 -5.28
C VAL A 250 -10.32 7.08 -5.85
N ARG A 251 -9.24 7.74 -6.27
CA ARG A 251 -9.24 8.99 -7.03
C ARG A 251 -8.42 8.82 -8.31
N VAL A 252 -8.91 9.35 -9.41
CA VAL A 252 -8.26 9.32 -10.73
C VAL A 252 -8.07 10.74 -11.23
N ALA A 253 -6.83 11.11 -11.52
CA ALA A 253 -6.47 12.43 -12.02
C ALA A 253 -5.44 12.32 -13.16
N ASP A 254 -5.44 13.31 -14.05
CA ASP A 254 -4.44 13.47 -15.11
C ASP A 254 -3.06 13.92 -14.59
N SER A 255 -3.01 14.43 -13.36
CA SER A 255 -1.80 14.83 -12.66
C SER A 255 -1.94 14.52 -11.17
N PRO A 256 -0.85 14.07 -10.50
CA PRO A 256 -0.89 13.77 -9.07
C PRO A 256 -1.19 15.03 -8.22
N THR A 257 -0.89 16.22 -8.74
CA THR A 257 -1.21 17.49 -8.06
C THR A 257 -2.71 17.80 -8.02
N ARG A 258 -3.53 17.12 -8.84
CA ARG A 258 -5.00 17.31 -8.91
C ARG A 258 -5.80 16.26 -8.15
N LEU A 259 -5.15 15.28 -7.51
CA LEU A 259 -5.83 14.20 -6.79
C LEU A 259 -6.83 14.71 -5.74
N GLY A 260 -6.54 15.82 -5.06
CA GLY A 260 -7.46 16.42 -4.08
C GLY A 260 -8.71 17.11 -4.66
N ALA A 261 -8.75 17.33 -5.98
CA ALA A 261 -9.79 18.12 -6.65
C ALA A 261 -10.69 17.30 -7.58
N VAL A 262 -10.52 15.98 -7.64
CA VAL A 262 -11.32 15.06 -8.48
C VAL A 262 -12.38 14.32 -7.65
N PRO A 263 -13.43 13.78 -8.29
CA PRO A 263 -14.42 12.93 -7.62
C PRO A 263 -13.78 11.69 -6.96
N VAL A 264 -14.47 11.18 -5.95
CA VAL A 264 -14.08 9.98 -5.20
C VAL A 264 -14.95 8.80 -5.60
N THR A 265 -14.32 7.67 -5.89
CA THR A 265 -15.01 6.38 -5.99
C THR A 265 -14.85 5.61 -4.69
N THR A 266 -15.96 5.28 -4.02
CA THR A 266 -15.91 4.38 -2.87
C THR A 266 -15.82 2.94 -3.34
N VAL A 267 -14.71 2.27 -3.03
CA VAL A 267 -14.48 0.85 -3.33
C VAL A 267 -15.21 -0.02 -2.33
N VAL A 268 -14.97 0.24 -1.04
CA VAL A 268 -15.58 -0.45 0.10
C VAL A 268 -16.20 0.57 1.04
N ASN A 269 -17.46 0.35 1.41
CA ASN A 269 -18.14 1.08 2.46
C ASN A 269 -17.87 0.40 3.80
N ALA A 270 -17.39 1.13 4.81
CA ALA A 270 -17.28 0.58 6.15
C ALA A 270 -18.67 0.21 6.70
N GLY A 271 -18.78 -1.01 7.23
CA GLY A 271 -19.99 -1.52 7.88
C GLY A 271 -19.73 -2.14 9.24
N ALA A 272 -20.80 -2.61 9.86
CA ALA A 272 -20.72 -3.40 11.09
C ALA A 272 -20.26 -4.83 10.79
N TRP A 273 -19.63 -5.47 11.78
CA TRP A 273 -19.37 -6.90 11.73
C TRP A 273 -20.69 -7.69 11.61
N PRO A 274 -20.78 -8.69 10.71
CA PRO A 274 -21.87 -9.65 10.71
C PRO A 274 -21.86 -10.48 12.01
N ALA A 275 -22.96 -11.20 12.27
CA ALA A 275 -23.07 -12.08 13.43
C ALA A 275 -22.01 -13.19 13.44
N VAL A 276 -21.62 -13.68 12.26
CA VAL A 276 -20.49 -14.59 12.07
C VAL A 276 -19.38 -13.83 11.37
N ALA A 277 -18.29 -13.53 12.07
CA ALA A 277 -17.25 -12.60 11.60
C ALA A 277 -16.63 -12.98 10.24
N ASP A 278 -16.55 -14.27 9.91
CA ASP A 278 -15.98 -14.76 8.66
C ASP A 278 -16.89 -14.57 7.44
N GLU A 279 -18.20 -14.38 7.65
CA GLU A 279 -19.18 -14.19 6.57
C GLU A 279 -18.90 -12.90 5.80
N LEU A 280 -19.09 -12.97 4.49
CA LEU A 280 -18.98 -11.82 3.58
C LEU A 280 -20.35 -11.61 2.92
N PRO A 281 -20.74 -10.35 2.67
CA PRO A 281 -22.01 -10.08 2.00
C PRO A 281 -21.96 -10.56 0.54
N GLU A 282 -23.10 -10.51 -0.13
CA GLU A 282 -23.20 -10.82 -1.56
C GLU A 282 -22.16 -10.06 -2.39
N SER A 283 -21.71 -10.66 -3.49
CA SER A 283 -20.56 -10.12 -4.27
C SER A 283 -20.74 -8.69 -4.80
N TRP A 284 -21.97 -8.20 -4.95
CA TRP A 284 -22.29 -6.84 -5.40
C TRP A 284 -22.44 -5.83 -4.27
N ASP A 285 -22.43 -6.27 -3.01
CA ASP A 285 -22.44 -5.43 -1.82
C ASP A 285 -20.99 -5.18 -1.37
N ASN A 286 -20.56 -3.92 -1.37
CA ASN A 286 -19.22 -3.52 -0.92
C ASN A 286 -19.15 -3.10 0.54
N THR A 287 -20.10 -3.51 1.35
CA THR A 287 -20.00 -3.30 2.79
C THR A 287 -18.95 -4.24 3.37
N LEU A 288 -17.97 -3.73 4.11
CA LEU A 288 -16.99 -4.55 4.82
C LEU A 288 -16.75 -3.97 6.22
N ALA A 289 -16.65 -4.84 7.22
CA ALA A 289 -16.31 -4.43 8.57
C ALA A 289 -14.81 -4.23 8.72
N GLN A 290 -14.41 -3.09 9.30
CA GLN A 290 -13.01 -2.70 9.56
C GLN A 290 -12.06 -2.92 8.36
N PRO A 291 -12.38 -2.35 7.18
CA PRO A 291 -11.48 -2.42 6.04
C PRO A 291 -10.26 -1.51 6.25
N TYR A 292 -9.16 -1.81 5.59
CA TYR A 292 -8.00 -0.92 5.41
C TYR A 292 -7.17 -1.40 4.22
N GLY A 293 -6.11 -0.67 3.84
CA GLY A 293 -5.45 -0.94 2.57
C GLY A 293 -6.20 -0.34 1.39
N GLY A 294 -6.19 -1.07 0.28
CA GLY A 294 -6.60 -0.54 -1.03
C GLY A 294 -5.42 -0.53 -1.98
N TYR A 295 -4.76 -1.67 -2.14
CA TYR A 295 -3.59 -1.78 -3.01
C TYR A 295 -4.02 -2.06 -4.45
N ILE A 296 -3.47 -1.30 -5.40
CA ILE A 296 -3.83 -1.42 -6.82
C ILE A 296 -3.09 -2.63 -7.40
N GLY A 297 -3.84 -3.55 -7.99
CA GLY A 297 -3.34 -4.71 -8.72
C GLY A 297 -2.68 -4.34 -10.04
N PRO A 298 -1.68 -5.10 -10.51
CA PRO A 298 -0.91 -4.76 -11.70
C PRO A 298 -1.65 -4.98 -13.03
N ASP A 299 -2.79 -5.65 -13.03
CA ASP A 299 -3.69 -5.81 -14.19
C ASP A 299 -4.69 -4.65 -14.35
N SER A 300 -4.67 -3.69 -13.43
CA SER A 300 -5.65 -2.61 -13.38
C SER A 300 -5.61 -1.73 -14.63
N THR A 301 -6.79 -1.43 -15.17
CA THR A 301 -7.05 -0.41 -16.19
C THR A 301 -8.12 0.56 -15.67
N LEU A 302 -8.32 1.70 -16.34
CA LEU A 302 -9.39 2.63 -15.95
C LEU A 302 -10.79 2.08 -16.22
N ASP A 303 -10.95 1.01 -17.00
CA ASP A 303 -12.22 0.29 -17.17
C ASP A 303 -12.49 -0.70 -16.04
N ARG A 304 -11.43 -1.24 -15.42
CA ARG A 304 -11.48 -2.15 -14.28
C ARG A 304 -10.18 -2.08 -13.48
N LEU A 305 -10.24 -1.46 -12.31
CA LEU A 305 -9.19 -1.58 -11.29
C LEU A 305 -9.42 -2.85 -10.47
N SER A 306 -8.35 -3.56 -10.15
CA SER A 306 -8.33 -4.58 -9.09
C SER A 306 -7.76 -3.96 -7.82
N ILE A 307 -8.54 -3.93 -6.75
CA ILE A 307 -8.20 -3.30 -5.47
C ILE A 307 -8.18 -4.35 -4.37
N TYR A 308 -7.07 -4.43 -3.65
CA TYR A 308 -6.81 -5.43 -2.62
C TYR A 308 -6.94 -4.79 -1.25
N VAL A 309 -7.98 -5.19 -0.52
CA VAL A 309 -8.41 -4.58 0.74
C VAL A 309 -8.16 -5.56 1.87
N SER A 310 -7.46 -5.10 2.90
CA SER A 310 -7.27 -5.85 4.13
C SER A 310 -8.49 -5.72 5.04
N GLN A 311 -8.75 -6.78 5.80
CA GLN A 311 -9.81 -6.84 6.78
C GLN A 311 -9.24 -7.41 8.09
N TRP A 312 -9.51 -6.76 9.22
CA TRP A 312 -9.08 -7.23 10.52
C TRP A 312 -10.15 -7.00 11.57
N ASN A 313 -10.64 -8.07 12.21
CA ASN A 313 -11.48 -7.93 13.40
C ASN A 313 -10.63 -7.70 14.65
N THR A 314 -10.70 -6.49 15.20
CA THR A 314 -9.99 -6.11 16.42
C THR A 314 -10.76 -6.41 17.71
N ASP A 315 -12.05 -6.73 17.62
CA ASP A 315 -12.97 -6.84 18.76
C ASP A 315 -12.93 -8.23 19.42
N SER A 316 -12.46 -9.25 18.70
CA SER A 316 -12.26 -10.61 19.20
C SER A 316 -10.88 -11.13 18.82
N ARG A 317 -10.26 -11.93 19.70
CA ARG A 317 -9.08 -12.71 19.34
C ARG A 317 -9.48 -14.06 18.73
N ASP A 318 -10.53 -14.68 19.25
CA ASP A 318 -10.96 -16.00 18.80
C ASP A 318 -11.73 -15.87 17.47
N HIS A 319 -11.21 -16.52 16.42
CA HIS A 319 -11.81 -16.64 15.08
C HIS A 319 -12.11 -15.30 14.38
N ALA A 320 -11.17 -14.36 14.49
CA ALA A 320 -11.22 -13.07 13.83
C ALA A 320 -10.53 -13.13 12.45
N PRO A 321 -11.22 -12.80 11.34
CA PRO A 321 -10.57 -12.76 10.05
C PRO A 321 -9.47 -11.70 10.03
N TYR A 322 -8.33 -12.10 9.48
CA TYR A 322 -7.19 -11.25 9.18
C TYR A 322 -6.67 -11.66 7.80
N ARG A 323 -7.21 -10.96 6.79
CA ARG A 323 -7.18 -11.40 5.40
C ARG A 323 -7.15 -10.24 4.42
N VAL A 324 -6.80 -10.54 3.18
CA VAL A 324 -6.85 -9.63 2.04
C VAL A 324 -7.90 -10.12 1.05
N ILE A 325 -8.75 -9.20 0.57
CA ILE A 325 -9.89 -9.46 -0.31
C ILE A 325 -9.74 -8.60 -1.56
N GLU A 326 -9.92 -9.20 -2.73
CA GLU A 326 -9.90 -8.49 -4.01
C GLU A 326 -11.30 -7.97 -4.39
N PHE A 327 -11.32 -6.73 -4.90
CA PHE A 327 -12.49 -6.05 -5.45
C PHE A 327 -12.18 -5.52 -6.85
N ALA A 328 -13.10 -5.77 -7.79
CA ALA A 328 -13.08 -5.17 -9.11
C ALA A 328 -13.93 -3.89 -9.14
N VAL A 329 -13.34 -2.78 -9.59
CA VAL A 329 -13.95 -1.44 -9.54
C VAL A 329 -13.83 -0.77 -10.89
N ASN A 330 -14.92 -0.19 -11.38
CA ASN A 330 -14.86 0.80 -12.46
C ASN A 330 -14.85 2.19 -11.81
N PRO A 331 -13.71 2.91 -11.83
CA PRO A 331 -13.58 4.19 -11.12
C PRO A 331 -14.29 5.33 -11.87
N LEU A 332 -14.81 6.28 -11.09
CA LEU A 332 -15.16 7.60 -11.62
C LEU A 332 -13.93 8.24 -12.26
N ARG A 333 -14.16 8.94 -13.37
CA ARG A 333 -13.13 9.69 -14.09
C ARG A 333 -13.48 11.17 -13.99
N ALA A 334 -12.48 12.03 -13.82
CA ALA A 334 -12.69 13.44 -14.07
C ALA A 334 -13.17 13.58 -15.53
N GLY A 335 -14.26 14.31 -15.78
CA GLY A 335 -14.70 14.59 -17.14
C GLY A 335 -13.52 15.20 -17.91
N VAL A 336 -13.25 14.71 -19.11
CA VAL A 336 -12.23 15.29 -20.00
C VAL A 336 -12.72 16.69 -20.34
N GLY A 337 -12.21 17.69 -19.62
CA GLY A 337 -12.45 19.11 -19.89
C GLY A 337 -11.59 19.61 -21.03
#